data_AF-A0A7X5DY77-F1
#
_entry.id   AF-A0A7X5DY77-F1
#
_cell.length_a   1.000
_cell.length_b   1.000
_cell.length_c   1.000
_cell.angle_alpha   90.00
_cell.angle_beta   90.00
_cell.angle_gamma   90.00
#
_symmetry.space_group_name_H-M   'P 1'
#
loop_
_entity.id
_entity.type
_entity.pdbx_description
1 polymer ?
#
loop_
_entity_poly.entity_id
_entity_poly.type
_entity_poly.pdbx_seq_one_letter_code
_entity_poly.pdbx_strand_id
1 'polypeptide(L)'
;MVFSYCKCSYHLAGNENAAANFYNTHFVPDGWELVYSKLSECRSIHLKGRCKDCYGDLNEMIPLPEGLSGDALFQAIYDAMWSAHPYDAILEHIGCHGPCEERSAFYRRRDKTSQFRRNAKFLELFHDYDREAARLWLEKTFPPQKHTEVLRDTGGSLFSSVIRMAKEAGEFGRAEAILDYILPCEHEDGIHEKVKLTAYEFDFQPCINYGCEGIYIDCYLMGKFDESGRSKLHVGTLKTLRRDAEAAKIMGELCGVLLHYEKKYVNGNLHRYTPEKELEQEYQRQLEQEKNESVPLLSEKIPLPEGGEI
;
A
#
# COMPACT_ATOMS: atom_id res chain seq x y z
N MET A 1 -16.07 24.69 -2.51
CA MET A 1 -15.37 23.52 -3.09
C MET A 1 -14.04 24.00 -3.69
N VAL A 2 -12.98 23.19 -3.67
CA VAL A 2 -11.71 23.57 -4.33
C VAL A 2 -11.64 22.86 -5.67
N PHE A 3 -11.84 23.61 -6.75
CA PHE A 3 -11.73 23.11 -8.13
C PHE A 3 -10.35 23.40 -8.69
N SER A 4 -9.75 22.43 -9.37
CA SER A 4 -8.66 22.72 -10.31
C SER A 4 -9.24 23.11 -11.66
N TYR A 5 -8.50 23.94 -12.41
CA TYR A 5 -8.95 24.51 -13.67
C TYR A 5 -7.97 24.16 -14.79
N CYS A 6 -8.51 23.75 -15.93
CA CYS A 6 -7.76 23.54 -17.15
C CYS A 6 -7.98 24.73 -18.11
N LYS A 7 -7.37 24.67 -19.30
CA LYS A 7 -7.52 25.73 -20.32
C LYS A 7 -8.98 25.98 -20.71
N CYS A 8 -9.84 24.96 -20.64
CA CYS A 8 -11.27 25.09 -20.96
C CYS A 8 -12.09 25.78 -19.86
N SER A 9 -11.66 25.72 -18.60
CA SER A 9 -12.44 26.17 -17.44
C SER A 9 -11.82 27.32 -16.66
N TYR A 10 -10.61 27.77 -17.00
CA TYR A 10 -9.92 28.84 -16.28
C TYR A 10 -10.74 30.14 -16.16
N HIS A 11 -11.48 30.48 -17.21
CA HIS A 11 -12.35 31.66 -17.22
C HIS A 11 -13.55 31.55 -16.26
N LEU A 12 -13.82 30.37 -15.71
CA LEU A 12 -14.87 30.11 -14.72
C LEU A 12 -14.37 30.24 -13.28
N ALA A 13 -13.08 30.54 -13.07
CA ALA A 13 -12.50 30.67 -11.74
C ALA A 13 -13.25 31.72 -10.91
N GLY A 14 -13.62 31.34 -9.68
CA GLY A 14 -14.42 32.17 -8.77
C GLY A 14 -15.94 32.01 -8.91
N ASN A 15 -16.43 31.23 -9.89
CA ASN A 15 -17.84 30.89 -10.03
C ASN A 15 -18.07 29.39 -9.78
N GLU A 16 -18.40 29.04 -8.53
CA GLU A 16 -18.55 27.64 -8.11
C GLU A 16 -19.62 26.87 -8.90
N ASN A 17 -20.76 27.50 -9.20
CA ASN A 17 -21.85 26.84 -9.94
C ASN A 17 -21.42 26.54 -11.39
N ALA A 18 -20.72 27.48 -12.03
CA ALA A 18 -20.22 27.27 -13.39
C ALA A 18 -19.12 26.19 -13.41
N ALA A 19 -18.23 26.18 -12.41
CA ALA A 19 -17.22 25.14 -12.25
C ALA A 19 -17.86 23.75 -12.04
N ALA A 20 -18.84 23.63 -11.15
CA ALA A 20 -19.55 22.38 -10.91
C ALA A 20 -20.27 21.87 -12.17
N ASN A 21 -20.92 22.75 -12.94
CA ASN A 21 -21.55 22.39 -14.22
C ASN A 21 -20.53 21.93 -15.27
N PHE A 22 -19.36 22.58 -15.30
CA PHE A 22 -18.26 22.17 -16.16
C PHE A 22 -17.77 20.75 -15.79
N TYR A 23 -17.47 20.50 -14.51
CA TYR A 23 -17.06 19.18 -14.02
C TYR A 23 -18.10 18.12 -14.34
N ASN A 24 -19.38 18.42 -14.11
CA ASN A 24 -20.49 17.51 -14.39
C ASN A 24 -20.47 16.96 -15.84
N THR A 25 -20.03 17.76 -16.80
CA THR A 25 -20.04 17.38 -18.22
C THR A 25 -18.67 17.03 -18.80
N HIS A 26 -17.56 17.41 -18.15
CA HIS A 26 -16.20 17.33 -18.72
C HIS A 26 -15.19 16.57 -17.86
N PHE A 27 -15.48 16.30 -16.59
CA PHE A 27 -14.56 15.59 -15.70
C PHE A 27 -14.64 14.07 -15.90
N VAL A 28 -13.51 13.47 -16.29
CA VAL A 28 -13.35 12.02 -16.46
C VAL A 28 -12.33 11.52 -15.44
N PRO A 29 -12.76 10.77 -14.40
CA PRO A 29 -11.84 10.26 -13.40
C PRO A 29 -10.90 9.18 -13.95
N ASP A 30 -9.69 9.13 -13.42
CA ASP A 30 -8.73 8.07 -13.70
C ASP A 30 -8.04 7.49 -12.45
N GLY A 31 -8.18 8.11 -11.29
CA GLY A 31 -7.60 7.59 -10.05
C GLY A 31 -7.96 8.37 -8.81
N TRP A 32 -7.37 7.95 -7.69
CA TRP A 32 -7.52 8.58 -6.38
C TRP A 32 -6.16 8.98 -5.85
N GLU A 33 -6.12 9.99 -5.01
CA GLU A 33 -4.94 10.35 -4.24
C GLU A 33 -5.30 10.89 -2.87
N LEU A 34 -4.38 10.70 -1.93
CA LEU A 34 -4.35 11.43 -0.68
C LEU A 34 -3.22 12.46 -0.78
N VAL A 35 -3.50 13.69 -0.39
CA VAL A 35 -2.50 14.76 -0.32
C VAL A 35 -2.39 15.14 1.15
N TYR A 36 -1.32 14.71 1.80
CA TYR A 36 -1.10 14.94 3.21
C TYR A 36 0.38 14.92 3.55
N SER A 37 0.79 15.68 4.55
CA SER A 37 2.11 15.52 5.19
C SER A 37 2.01 14.50 6.32
N LYS A 38 1.00 14.69 7.20
CA LYS A 38 0.64 13.77 8.28
C LYS A 38 -0.70 13.13 8.03
N LEU A 39 -0.79 11.80 8.16
CA LEU A 39 -2.06 11.10 7.94
C LEU A 39 -3.15 11.58 8.91
N SER A 40 -2.80 11.93 10.16
CA SER A 40 -3.73 12.51 11.15
C SER A 40 -4.29 13.89 10.75
N GLU A 41 -3.63 14.59 9.83
CA GLU A 41 -4.04 15.88 9.27
C GLU A 41 -4.81 15.71 7.95
N CYS A 42 -4.96 14.49 7.45
CA CYS A 42 -5.76 14.24 6.26
C CYS A 42 -7.22 14.64 6.52
N ARG A 43 -7.74 15.53 5.67
CA ARG A 43 -9.13 16.03 5.73
C ARG A 43 -9.93 15.73 4.47
N SER A 44 -9.28 15.25 3.42
CA SER A 44 -9.94 14.95 2.16
C SER A 44 -9.18 13.89 1.36
N ILE A 45 -9.92 13.15 0.55
CA ILE A 45 -9.39 12.34 -0.53
C ILE A 45 -9.73 13.01 -1.86
N HIS A 46 -8.82 12.96 -2.83
CA HIS A 46 -8.98 13.62 -4.12
C HIS A 46 -9.27 12.58 -5.20
N LEU A 47 -10.36 12.77 -5.92
CA LEU A 47 -10.66 12.04 -7.14
C LEU A 47 -9.96 12.76 -8.28
N LYS A 48 -8.91 12.14 -8.82
CA LYS A 48 -8.15 12.65 -9.95
C LYS A 48 -8.80 12.28 -11.26
N GLY A 49 -8.62 13.14 -12.24
CA GLY A 49 -9.03 12.89 -13.60
C GLY A 49 -8.56 13.96 -14.56
N ARG A 50 -9.20 13.97 -15.72
CA ARG A 50 -8.87 14.88 -16.82
C ARG A 50 -10.10 15.47 -17.43
N CYS A 51 -9.92 16.62 -18.07
CA CYS A 51 -10.92 17.21 -18.94
C CYS A 51 -11.07 16.37 -20.21
N LYS A 52 -12.28 15.97 -20.57
CA LYS A 52 -12.55 15.19 -21.80
C LYS A 52 -12.12 15.90 -23.09
N ASP A 53 -12.11 17.24 -23.10
CA ASP A 53 -11.85 18.02 -24.32
C ASP A 53 -10.37 18.35 -24.53
N CYS A 54 -9.70 18.83 -23.48
CA CYS A 54 -8.30 19.28 -23.58
C CYS A 54 -7.30 18.39 -22.86
N TYR A 55 -7.77 17.32 -22.20
CA TYR A 55 -6.96 16.38 -21.42
C TYR A 55 -6.15 17.00 -20.27
N GLY A 56 -6.42 18.26 -19.92
CA GLY A 56 -5.80 18.91 -18.77
C GLY A 56 -6.28 18.31 -17.45
N ASP A 57 -5.39 18.29 -16.46
CA ASP A 57 -5.64 17.69 -15.16
C ASP A 57 -6.77 18.40 -14.41
N LEU A 58 -7.65 17.61 -13.81
CA LEU A 58 -8.78 18.05 -13.01
C LEU A 58 -8.86 17.18 -11.75
N ASN A 59 -9.29 17.76 -10.63
CA ASN A 59 -9.36 17.08 -9.34
C ASN A 59 -10.61 17.51 -8.60
N GLU A 60 -11.33 16.53 -8.06
CA GLU A 60 -12.48 16.73 -7.18
C GLU A 60 -12.10 16.36 -5.74
N MET A 61 -12.26 17.30 -4.82
CA MET A 61 -11.97 17.09 -3.41
C MET A 61 -13.19 16.49 -2.69
N ILE A 62 -13.01 15.35 -2.03
CA ILE A 62 -14.04 14.70 -1.23
C ILE A 62 -13.68 14.83 0.25
N PRO A 63 -14.44 15.61 1.03
CA PRO A 63 -14.13 15.84 2.43
C PRO A 63 -14.34 14.57 3.26
N LEU A 64 -13.43 14.35 4.20
CA LEU A 64 -13.54 13.32 5.24
C LEU A 64 -14.12 13.94 6.52
N PRO A 65 -14.81 13.15 7.37
CA PRO A 65 -15.25 13.64 8.67
C PRO A 65 -14.08 14.11 9.55
N GLU A 66 -14.30 15.18 10.32
CA GLU A 66 -13.28 15.73 11.21
C GLU A 66 -13.01 14.85 12.43
N GLY A 67 -11.79 14.94 12.98
CA GLY A 67 -11.42 14.30 14.25
C GLY A 67 -11.19 12.78 14.18
N LEU A 68 -11.14 12.19 12.99
CA LEU A 68 -10.87 10.77 12.81
C LEU A 68 -9.37 10.45 12.95
N SER A 69 -9.06 9.26 13.47
CA SER A 69 -7.71 8.71 13.57
C SER A 69 -7.73 7.18 13.54
N GLY A 70 -6.58 6.56 13.26
CA GLY A 70 -6.42 5.10 13.24
C GLY A 70 -7.44 4.39 12.34
N ASP A 71 -7.98 3.26 12.82
CA ASP A 71 -8.98 2.43 12.12
C ASP A 71 -10.19 3.24 11.60
N ALA A 72 -10.65 4.26 12.35
CA ALA A 72 -11.79 5.08 11.95
C ALA A 72 -11.47 5.98 10.76
N LEU A 73 -10.24 6.51 10.69
CA LEU A 73 -9.77 7.28 9.54
C LEU A 73 -9.62 6.38 8.31
N PHE A 74 -9.01 5.20 8.46
CA PHE A 74 -8.88 4.25 7.35
C PHE A 74 -10.23 3.83 6.78
N GLN A 75 -11.21 3.55 7.65
CA GLN A 75 -12.58 3.25 7.25
C GLN A 75 -13.20 4.40 6.45
N ALA A 76 -13.09 5.64 6.93
CA ALA A 76 -13.65 6.80 6.24
C ALA A 76 -13.01 7.04 4.86
N ILE A 77 -11.69 6.89 4.73
CA ILE A 77 -10.99 6.97 3.44
C ILE A 77 -11.47 5.86 2.51
N TYR A 78 -11.59 4.63 3.02
CA TYR A 78 -12.01 3.48 2.23
C TYR A 78 -13.44 3.67 1.71
N ASP A 79 -14.36 4.09 2.57
CA ASP A 79 -15.76 4.34 2.21
C ASP A 79 -15.87 5.48 1.19
N ALA A 80 -15.14 6.58 1.38
CA ALA A 80 -15.12 7.69 0.43
C ALA A 80 -14.64 7.24 -0.96
N MET A 81 -13.56 6.46 -1.02
CA MET A 81 -12.98 5.96 -2.28
C MET A 81 -13.95 5.07 -3.07
N TRP A 82 -14.73 4.23 -2.39
CA TRP A 82 -15.58 3.21 -3.03
C TRP A 82 -17.06 3.57 -3.15
N SER A 83 -17.56 4.51 -2.35
CA SER A 83 -18.98 4.91 -2.36
C SER A 83 -19.25 6.29 -2.93
N ALA A 84 -18.23 7.14 -3.15
CA ALA A 84 -18.46 8.44 -3.75
C ALA A 84 -18.58 8.34 -5.28
N HIS A 85 -19.62 8.99 -5.83
CA HIS A 85 -19.85 9.11 -7.28
C HIS A 85 -20.14 10.57 -7.66
N PRO A 86 -19.19 11.51 -7.46
CA PRO A 86 -19.41 12.90 -7.85
C PRO A 86 -19.97 13.02 -9.27
N TYR A 87 -21.02 13.85 -9.39
CA TYR A 87 -21.70 14.20 -10.64
C TYR A 87 -22.55 13.10 -11.30
N ASP A 88 -22.64 11.90 -10.71
CA ASP A 88 -23.46 10.82 -11.24
C ASP A 88 -24.50 10.38 -10.22
N ALA A 89 -25.67 9.98 -10.70
CA ALA A 89 -26.71 9.37 -9.88
C ALA A 89 -26.56 7.84 -9.89
N ILE A 90 -26.96 7.19 -8.79
CA ILE A 90 -27.07 5.73 -8.70
C ILE A 90 -28.54 5.37 -8.78
N LEU A 91 -28.93 4.61 -9.80
CA LEU A 91 -30.28 4.07 -9.96
C LEU A 91 -30.25 2.55 -9.87
N GLU A 92 -31.18 1.95 -9.12
CA GLU A 92 -31.18 0.52 -8.76
C GLU A 92 -31.04 -0.45 -9.96
N HIS A 93 -31.52 -0.09 -11.15
CA HIS A 93 -31.51 -0.97 -12.33
C HIS A 93 -30.53 -0.55 -13.43
N ILE A 94 -30.07 0.70 -13.44
CA ILE A 94 -29.19 1.26 -14.49
C ILE A 94 -27.74 1.34 -14.00
N GLY A 95 -27.56 1.34 -12.67
CA GLY A 95 -26.29 1.61 -12.03
C GLY A 95 -25.95 3.10 -12.07
N CYS A 96 -24.66 3.39 -12.02
CA CYS A 96 -24.15 4.76 -12.06
C CYS A 96 -24.35 5.39 -13.45
N HIS A 97 -24.99 6.57 -13.49
CA HIS A 97 -25.32 7.30 -14.70
C HIS A 97 -25.23 8.83 -14.49
N GLY A 98 -24.60 9.52 -15.43
CA GLY A 98 -24.51 10.97 -15.45
C GLY A 98 -24.28 11.53 -16.87
N PRO A 99 -24.15 12.86 -17.01
CA PRO A 99 -23.96 13.54 -18.29
C PRO A 99 -22.63 13.22 -19.01
N CYS A 100 -21.68 12.60 -18.31
CA CYS A 100 -20.41 12.16 -18.88
C CYS A 100 -20.33 10.63 -18.86
N GLU A 101 -20.54 10.00 -20.02
CA GLU A 101 -20.59 8.54 -20.14
C GLU A 101 -19.28 7.86 -19.72
N GLU A 102 -18.14 8.46 -20.05
CA GLU A 102 -16.81 7.96 -19.70
C GLU A 102 -16.60 7.89 -18.18
N ARG A 103 -17.11 8.90 -17.45
CA ARG A 103 -17.11 8.92 -15.98
C ARG A 103 -18.06 7.85 -15.42
N SER A 104 -19.28 7.74 -15.93
CA SER A 104 -20.20 6.67 -15.51
C SER A 104 -19.61 5.28 -15.76
N ALA A 105 -18.88 5.10 -16.87
CA ALA A 105 -18.14 3.87 -17.15
C ALA A 105 -16.99 3.62 -16.15
N PHE A 106 -16.26 4.66 -15.75
CA PHE A 106 -15.25 4.57 -14.69
C PHE A 106 -15.86 4.04 -13.38
N TYR A 107 -16.94 4.64 -12.89
CA TYR A 107 -17.58 4.20 -11.65
C TYR A 107 -18.15 2.79 -11.75
N ARG A 108 -18.83 2.44 -12.86
CA ARG A 108 -19.35 1.07 -13.07
C ARG A 108 -18.24 0.02 -13.07
N ARG A 109 -17.06 0.32 -13.64
CA ARG A 109 -15.89 -0.58 -13.58
C ARG A 109 -15.32 -0.66 -12.17
N ARG A 110 -15.20 0.47 -11.48
CA ARG A 110 -14.74 0.56 -10.09
C ARG A 110 -15.60 -0.33 -9.18
N ASP A 111 -16.92 -0.18 -9.27
CA ASP A 111 -17.86 -0.86 -8.36
C ASP A 111 -17.91 -2.38 -8.61
N LYS A 112 -17.53 -2.85 -9.80
CA LYS A 112 -17.39 -4.29 -10.11
C LYS A 112 -16.02 -4.88 -9.72
N THR A 113 -15.11 -4.08 -9.17
CA THR A 113 -13.78 -4.55 -8.78
C THR A 113 -13.86 -5.48 -7.57
N SER A 114 -13.15 -6.62 -7.60
CA SER A 114 -13.09 -7.57 -6.49
C SER A 114 -12.53 -6.95 -5.21
N GLN A 115 -12.94 -7.47 -4.05
CA GLN A 115 -12.52 -6.97 -2.75
C GLN A 115 -10.99 -6.84 -2.62
N PHE A 116 -10.24 -7.88 -3.00
CA PHE A 116 -8.78 -7.84 -2.93
C PHE A 116 -8.16 -6.74 -3.82
N ARG A 117 -8.69 -6.54 -5.04
CA ARG A 117 -8.22 -5.46 -5.92
C ARG A 117 -8.58 -4.08 -5.38
N ARG A 118 -9.70 -3.95 -4.65
CA ARG A 118 -10.04 -2.72 -3.92
C ARG A 118 -9.02 -2.44 -2.83
N ASN A 119 -8.70 -3.45 -2.01
CA ASN A 119 -7.70 -3.36 -0.95
C ASN A 119 -6.32 -2.95 -1.51
N ALA A 120 -5.88 -3.58 -2.60
CA ALA A 120 -4.60 -3.26 -3.24
C ALA A 120 -4.54 -1.80 -3.72
N LYS A 121 -5.61 -1.29 -4.35
CA LYS A 121 -5.71 0.11 -4.78
C LYS A 121 -5.79 1.10 -3.61
N PHE A 122 -6.48 0.74 -2.54
CA PHE A 122 -6.53 1.54 -1.32
C PHE A 122 -5.12 1.70 -0.72
N LEU A 123 -4.34 0.62 -0.68
CA LEU A 123 -2.98 0.65 -0.14
C LEU A 123 -2.03 1.54 -0.96
N GLU A 124 -2.28 1.74 -2.25
CA GLU A 124 -1.49 2.63 -3.12
C GLU A 124 -1.65 4.12 -2.81
N LEU A 125 -2.68 4.50 -2.04
CA LEU A 125 -2.93 5.88 -1.62
C LEU A 125 -1.94 6.40 -0.59
N PHE A 126 -1.36 5.50 0.21
CA PHE A 126 -0.55 5.88 1.36
C PHE A 126 0.92 6.03 0.99
N HIS A 127 1.58 6.96 1.68
CA HIS A 127 3.04 7.01 1.71
C HIS A 127 3.61 5.76 2.36
N ASP A 128 4.83 5.40 1.98
CA ASP A 128 5.48 4.17 2.44
C ASP A 128 5.55 4.05 3.98
N TYR A 129 5.66 5.17 4.70
CA TYR A 129 5.71 5.21 6.17
C TYR A 129 4.35 4.99 6.88
N ASP A 130 3.22 5.20 6.20
CA ASP A 130 1.87 4.89 6.74
C ASP A 130 1.30 3.57 6.21
N ARG A 131 1.92 3.04 5.15
CA ARG A 131 1.44 1.88 4.42
C ARG A 131 1.29 0.63 5.29
N GLU A 132 2.16 0.45 6.29
CA GLU A 132 2.07 -0.69 7.20
C GLU A 132 0.78 -0.65 8.03
N ALA A 133 0.45 0.49 8.63
CA ALA A 133 -0.76 0.64 9.44
C ALA A 133 -2.02 0.42 8.59
N ALA A 134 -2.05 0.98 7.37
CA ALA A 134 -3.13 0.75 6.42
C ALA A 134 -3.26 -0.74 6.01
N ARG A 135 -2.12 -1.43 5.79
CA ARG A 135 -2.09 -2.86 5.44
C ARG A 135 -2.61 -3.72 6.59
N LEU A 136 -2.16 -3.47 7.83
CA LEU A 136 -2.62 -4.20 9.01
C LEU A 136 -4.13 -4.02 9.22
N TRP A 137 -4.63 -2.81 9.03
CA TRP A 137 -6.06 -2.54 9.07
C TRP A 137 -6.83 -3.29 7.98
N LEU A 138 -6.31 -3.32 6.74
CA LEU A 138 -6.92 -4.08 5.64
C LEU A 138 -6.93 -5.59 5.91
N GLU A 139 -5.82 -6.18 6.35
CA GLU A 139 -5.71 -7.61 6.64
C GLU A 139 -6.68 -8.02 7.76
N LYS A 140 -6.88 -7.15 8.75
CA LYS A 140 -7.84 -7.34 9.85
C LYS A 140 -9.31 -7.21 9.39
N THR A 141 -9.60 -6.22 8.54
CA THR A 141 -10.99 -5.85 8.18
C THR A 141 -11.50 -6.64 6.98
N PHE A 142 -10.64 -6.91 6.02
CA PHE A 142 -10.92 -7.56 4.74
C PHE A 142 -9.86 -8.63 4.46
N PRO A 143 -9.84 -9.73 5.23
CA PRO A 143 -8.80 -10.74 5.11
C PRO A 143 -8.75 -11.33 3.68
N PRO A 144 -7.54 -11.66 3.17
CA PRO A 144 -7.38 -12.37 1.91
C PRO A 144 -8.23 -13.64 1.87
N GLN A 145 -8.85 -13.92 0.72
CA GLN A 145 -9.68 -15.11 0.53
C GLN A 145 -8.91 -16.26 -0.10
N LYS A 146 -7.78 -15.95 -0.76
CA LYS A 146 -6.92 -16.93 -1.43
C LYS A 146 -5.49 -16.79 -0.93
N HIS A 147 -4.75 -17.89 -0.97
CA HIS A 147 -3.32 -17.90 -0.65
C HIS A 147 -2.52 -16.93 -1.53
N THR A 148 -2.91 -16.75 -2.80
CA THR A 148 -2.26 -15.82 -3.74
C THR A 148 -2.62 -14.34 -3.52
N GLU A 149 -3.60 -14.02 -2.68
CA GLU A 149 -4.05 -12.66 -2.43
C GLU A 149 -3.16 -11.96 -1.38
N VAL A 150 -2.01 -11.46 -1.84
CA VAL A 150 -0.98 -10.87 -0.96
C VAL A 150 -0.85 -9.35 -1.12
N LEU A 151 -1.01 -8.61 -0.01
CA LEU A 151 -0.69 -7.19 0.06
C LEU A 151 0.83 -7.01 0.24
N ARG A 152 1.52 -6.73 -0.86
CA ARG A 152 2.99 -6.59 -0.90
C ARG A 152 3.47 -5.34 -0.17
N ASP A 153 4.55 -5.51 0.58
CA ASP A 153 5.36 -4.41 1.07
C ASP A 153 6.12 -3.76 -0.09
N THR A 154 6.53 -2.52 0.12
CA THR A 154 7.40 -1.76 -0.77
C THR A 154 8.78 -1.66 -0.13
N GLY A 155 9.78 -1.19 -0.88
CA GLY A 155 11.09 -0.87 -0.33
C GLY A 155 10.99 0.05 0.90
N GLY A 156 10.31 1.19 0.76
CA GLY A 156 10.15 2.14 1.86
C GLY A 156 9.27 1.63 2.99
N SER A 157 8.24 0.82 2.72
CA SER A 157 7.40 0.28 3.80
C SER A 157 8.14 -0.80 4.60
N LEU A 158 8.94 -1.65 3.94
CA LEU A 158 9.86 -2.56 4.65
C LEU A 158 10.80 -1.77 5.56
N PHE A 159 11.46 -0.75 5.02
CA PHE A 159 12.36 0.09 5.81
C PHE A 159 11.64 0.72 7.03
N SER A 160 10.44 1.25 6.82
CA SER A 160 9.63 1.86 7.88
C SER A 160 9.26 0.84 8.97
N SER A 161 8.85 -0.38 8.59
CA SER A 161 8.58 -1.47 9.53
C SER A 161 9.80 -1.84 10.37
N VAL A 162 10.99 -1.89 9.75
CA VAL A 162 12.26 -2.20 10.43
C VAL A 162 12.61 -1.12 11.46
N ILE A 163 12.49 0.15 11.10
CA ILE A 163 12.69 1.26 12.02
C ILE A 163 11.72 1.18 13.20
N ARG A 164 10.44 0.93 12.93
CA ARG A 164 9.41 0.79 13.97
C ARG A 164 9.75 -0.35 14.94
N MET A 165 10.10 -1.53 14.43
CA MET A 165 10.48 -2.67 15.27
C MET A 165 11.70 -2.36 16.14
N ALA A 166 12.72 -1.69 15.59
CA ALA A 166 13.91 -1.29 16.36
C ALA A 166 13.56 -0.28 17.47
N LYS A 167 12.65 0.68 17.20
CA LYS A 167 12.16 1.63 18.19
C LYS A 167 11.35 0.95 19.29
N GLU A 168 10.42 0.07 18.94
CA GLU A 168 9.59 -0.67 19.89
C GLU A 168 10.41 -1.58 20.82
N ALA A 169 11.51 -2.12 20.31
CA ALA A 169 12.45 -2.90 21.11
C ALA A 169 13.38 -2.06 21.99
N GLY A 170 13.35 -0.73 21.87
CA GLY A 170 14.19 0.19 22.64
C GLY A 170 15.66 0.26 22.17
N GLU A 171 16.00 -0.36 21.03
CA GLU A 171 17.38 -0.42 20.51
C GLU A 171 17.73 0.78 19.61
N PHE A 172 16.78 1.69 19.38
CA PHE A 172 16.95 2.85 18.51
C PHE A 172 17.38 4.13 19.27
N GLY A 173 17.28 4.15 20.61
CA GLY A 173 17.35 5.40 21.40
C GLY A 173 18.66 6.18 21.28
N ARG A 174 19.81 5.50 21.17
CA ARG A 174 21.12 6.18 20.98
C ARG A 174 21.21 6.86 19.62
N ALA A 175 20.70 6.22 18.58
CA ALA A 175 20.64 6.79 17.24
C ALA A 175 19.64 7.94 17.19
N GLU A 176 18.45 7.76 17.77
CA GLU A 176 17.41 8.79 17.81
C GLU A 176 17.89 10.12 18.39
N ALA A 177 18.75 10.05 19.42
CA ALA A 177 19.32 11.24 20.06
C ALA A 177 20.27 12.05 19.17
N ILE A 178 20.75 11.49 18.05
CA ILE A 178 21.72 12.15 17.17
C ILE A 178 21.23 12.34 15.73
N LEU A 179 20.18 11.63 15.33
CA LEU A 179 19.65 11.69 13.98
C LEU A 179 18.93 13.03 13.75
N ASP A 180 19.27 13.67 12.64
CA ASP A 180 18.58 14.88 12.17
C ASP A 180 17.35 14.52 11.34
N TYR A 181 17.43 13.44 10.54
CA TYR A 181 16.27 12.92 9.81
C TYR A 181 16.41 11.44 9.43
N ILE A 182 15.27 10.86 9.09
CA ILE A 182 15.08 9.53 8.51
C ILE A 182 14.21 9.70 7.26
N LEU A 183 14.57 9.06 6.15
CA LEU A 183 13.82 9.05 4.90
C LEU A 183 13.46 7.62 4.50
N PRO A 184 12.27 7.38 3.91
CA PRO A 184 11.21 8.36 3.63
C PRO A 184 10.56 8.92 4.90
N CYS A 185 10.09 10.18 4.84
CA CYS A 185 9.28 10.79 5.90
C CYS A 185 8.27 11.79 5.33
N GLU A 186 7.52 12.45 6.22
CA GLU A 186 6.45 13.42 5.94
C GLU A 186 6.84 14.60 5.03
N HIS A 187 8.14 14.83 4.81
CA HIS A 187 8.66 15.98 4.08
C HIS A 187 9.39 15.62 2.79
N GLU A 188 9.75 14.35 2.60
CA GLU A 188 10.54 13.90 1.46
C GLU A 188 10.26 12.42 1.16
N ASP A 189 9.68 12.20 -0.03
CA ASP A 189 9.44 10.88 -0.58
C ASP A 189 10.76 10.22 -0.98
N GLY A 190 10.82 8.89 -0.85
CA GLY A 190 11.96 8.12 -1.34
C GLY A 190 12.04 8.13 -2.87
N ILE A 191 13.26 8.19 -3.43
CA ILE A 191 13.55 8.18 -4.88
C ILE A 191 12.90 6.99 -5.62
N HIS A 192 12.54 5.91 -4.91
CA HIS A 192 11.92 4.71 -5.43
C HIS A 192 10.67 4.27 -4.65
N GLU A 193 9.89 5.23 -4.16
CA GLU A 193 8.64 4.96 -3.44
C GLU A 193 7.77 3.96 -4.22
N LYS A 194 7.08 3.08 -3.49
CA LYS A 194 6.05 2.17 -4.04
C LYS A 194 6.53 1.04 -4.95
N VAL A 195 7.84 0.78 -5.07
CA VAL A 195 8.34 -0.47 -5.69
C VAL A 195 7.92 -1.65 -4.81
N LYS A 196 6.97 -2.45 -5.30
CA LYS A 196 6.47 -3.65 -4.62
C LYS A 196 7.56 -4.72 -4.58
N LEU A 197 7.76 -5.32 -3.42
CA LEU A 197 8.69 -6.42 -3.21
C LEU A 197 7.95 -7.74 -3.45
N THR A 198 8.37 -8.48 -4.46
CA THR A 198 7.70 -9.72 -4.91
C THR A 198 8.64 -10.93 -4.95
N ALA A 199 9.82 -10.79 -4.37
CA ALA A 199 10.85 -11.81 -4.28
C ALA A 199 11.59 -11.59 -2.94
N TYR A 200 12.03 -12.67 -2.29
CA TYR A 200 12.75 -12.63 -1.00
C TYR A 200 14.25 -12.89 -1.15
N GLU A 201 14.73 -13.14 -2.38
CA GLU A 201 16.12 -13.48 -2.68
C GLU A 201 17.03 -12.23 -2.73
N PHE A 202 16.88 -11.35 -1.75
CA PHE A 202 17.66 -10.13 -1.57
C PHE A 202 18.32 -10.08 -0.18
N ASP A 203 19.37 -9.27 -0.08
CA ASP A 203 20.04 -8.89 1.16
C ASP A 203 19.76 -7.42 1.46
N PHE A 204 19.45 -7.11 2.72
CA PHE A 204 19.40 -5.74 3.21
C PHE A 204 20.81 -5.26 3.57
N GLN A 205 21.21 -4.10 3.06
CA GLN A 205 22.55 -3.55 3.24
C GLN A 205 22.47 -2.07 3.68
N PRO A 206 22.60 -1.78 4.99
CA PRO A 206 22.82 -0.43 5.48
C PRO A 206 24.30 -0.05 5.33
N CYS A 207 24.57 1.02 4.59
CA CYS A 207 25.91 1.49 4.28
C CYS A 207 26.19 2.83 4.96
N ILE A 208 27.19 2.87 5.84
CA ILE A 208 27.65 4.11 6.46
C ILE A 208 28.52 4.91 5.50
N ASN A 209 28.20 6.19 5.32
CA ASN A 209 28.91 7.11 4.42
C ASN A 209 29.19 8.43 5.13
N TYR A 210 30.40 8.97 4.95
CA TYR A 210 30.71 10.36 5.31
C TYR A 210 30.36 11.27 4.13
N GLY A 211 29.26 11.99 4.24
CA GLY A 211 28.88 13.00 3.25
C GLY A 211 29.55 14.36 3.50
N CYS A 212 29.17 15.36 2.70
CA CYS A 212 29.65 16.73 2.87
C CYS A 212 29.15 17.38 4.16
N GLU A 213 27.93 17.04 4.58
CA GLU A 213 27.21 17.67 5.69
C GLU A 213 27.20 16.85 7.00
N GLY A 214 27.54 15.56 6.94
CA GLY A 214 27.29 14.66 8.07
C GLY A 214 27.60 13.20 7.78
N ILE A 215 27.16 12.32 8.68
CA ILE A 215 27.22 10.86 8.53
C ILE A 215 25.84 10.37 8.09
N TYR A 216 25.83 9.53 7.06
CA TYR A 216 24.64 8.95 6.45
C TYR A 216 24.68 7.43 6.62
N ILE A 217 23.51 6.83 6.76
CA ILE A 217 23.28 5.41 6.51
C ILE A 217 22.31 5.33 5.34
N ASP A 218 22.78 4.86 4.20
CA ASP A 218 21.93 4.57 3.05
C ASP A 218 21.61 3.07 3.05
N CYS A 219 20.33 2.74 3.03
CA CYS A 219 19.83 1.38 3.07
C CYS A 219 19.46 0.90 1.67
N TYR A 220 20.00 -0.25 1.28
CA TYR A 220 19.73 -0.87 -0.01
C TYR A 220 19.22 -2.30 0.14
N LEU A 221 18.37 -2.72 -0.79
CA LEU A 221 18.17 -4.14 -1.09
C LEU A 221 19.09 -4.52 -2.26
N MET A 222 19.87 -5.58 -2.07
CA MET A 222 20.79 -6.11 -3.07
C MET A 222 20.38 -7.52 -3.44
N GLY A 223 20.36 -7.86 -4.73
CA GLY A 223 19.85 -9.15 -5.21
C GLY A 223 18.46 -9.02 -5.82
N LYS A 224 17.66 -10.08 -5.76
CA LYS A 224 16.36 -10.14 -6.45
C LYS A 224 15.23 -9.82 -5.47
N PHE A 225 14.62 -8.65 -5.65
CA PHE A 225 13.46 -8.17 -4.88
C PHE A 225 12.19 -8.04 -5.73
N ASP A 226 12.31 -8.13 -7.05
CA ASP A 226 11.20 -8.18 -8.00
C ASP A 226 11.62 -8.93 -9.29
N GLU A 227 10.73 -8.97 -10.29
CA GLU A 227 10.97 -9.57 -11.61
C GLU A 227 11.50 -8.56 -12.66
N SER A 228 11.87 -7.34 -12.25
CA SER A 228 12.33 -6.29 -13.18
C SER A 228 13.76 -6.52 -13.69
N GLY A 229 14.51 -7.44 -13.06
CA GLY A 229 15.93 -7.67 -13.32
C GLY A 229 16.87 -6.65 -12.66
N ARG A 230 16.34 -5.66 -11.94
CA ARG A 230 17.14 -4.77 -11.10
C ARG A 230 17.72 -5.57 -9.92
N SER A 231 18.98 -5.28 -9.60
CA SER A 231 19.71 -5.96 -8.52
C SER A 231 20.05 -5.06 -7.33
N LYS A 232 19.63 -3.79 -7.40
CA LYS A 232 19.83 -2.79 -6.35
C LYS A 232 18.60 -1.90 -6.22
N LEU A 233 18.10 -1.71 -5.02
CA LEU A 233 17.02 -0.78 -4.68
C LEU A 233 17.40 0.04 -3.46
N HIS A 234 17.40 1.36 -3.55
CA HIS A 234 17.51 2.23 -2.37
C HIS A 234 16.15 2.29 -1.65
N VAL A 235 16.15 2.06 -0.34
CA VAL A 235 14.91 1.96 0.45
C VAL A 235 14.78 2.96 1.59
N GLY A 236 15.88 3.59 2.01
CA GLY A 236 15.83 4.61 3.04
C GLY A 236 17.19 5.20 3.37
N THR A 237 17.17 6.37 4.00
CA THR A 237 18.37 7.09 4.44
C THR A 237 18.19 7.55 5.88
N LEU A 238 19.23 7.42 6.71
CA LEU A 238 19.29 8.04 8.03
C LEU A 238 20.48 8.98 8.06
N LYS A 239 20.31 10.19 8.60
CA LYS A 239 21.40 11.18 8.66
C LYS A 239 21.56 11.79 10.03
N THR A 240 22.82 12.03 10.40
CA THR A 240 23.22 12.98 11.43
C THR A 240 24.19 14.02 10.85
N LEU A 241 24.09 15.28 11.28
CA LEU A 241 25.04 16.37 10.99
C LEU A 241 26.32 16.24 11.83
N ARG A 242 26.33 15.38 12.84
CA ARG A 242 27.53 15.08 13.60
C ARG A 242 28.53 14.32 12.73
N ARG A 243 29.81 14.57 12.98
CA ARG A 243 30.94 13.99 12.23
C ARG A 243 32.05 13.43 13.14
N ASP A 244 31.83 13.48 14.45
CA ASP A 244 32.78 12.98 15.43
C ASP A 244 32.76 11.44 15.51
N ALA A 245 33.82 10.87 16.07
CA ALA A 245 33.98 9.42 16.16
C ALA A 245 32.89 8.72 16.98
N GLU A 246 32.26 9.41 17.94
CA GLU A 246 31.17 8.83 18.71
C GLU A 246 29.90 8.70 17.86
N ALA A 247 29.57 9.73 17.07
CA ALA A 247 28.48 9.64 16.10
C ALA A 247 28.69 8.49 15.10
N ALA A 248 29.91 8.30 14.61
CA ALA A 248 30.24 7.19 13.72
C ALA A 248 30.01 5.81 14.34
N LYS A 249 30.35 5.64 15.64
CA LYS A 249 30.09 4.40 16.37
C LYS A 249 28.60 4.15 16.54
N ILE A 250 27.83 5.19 16.92
CA ILE A 250 26.37 5.09 17.07
C ILE A 250 25.72 4.72 15.74
N MET A 251 26.13 5.35 14.64
CA MET A 251 25.61 5.03 13.29
C MET A 251 26.03 3.62 12.84
N GLY A 252 27.24 3.16 13.17
CA GLY A 252 27.68 1.79 12.88
C GLY A 252 26.92 0.72 13.68
N GLU A 253 26.64 1.00 14.96
CA GLU A 253 25.77 0.16 15.81
C GLU A 253 24.36 0.07 15.23
N LEU A 254 23.82 1.20 14.77
CA LEU A 254 22.51 1.26 14.13
C LEU A 254 22.45 0.39 12.87
N CYS A 255 23.49 0.32 12.04
CA CYS A 255 23.53 -0.61 10.91
C CYS A 255 23.30 -2.07 11.35
N GLY A 256 23.90 -2.49 12.46
CA GLY A 256 23.71 -3.83 13.02
C GLY A 256 22.27 -4.08 13.51
N VAL A 257 21.68 -3.08 14.17
CA VAL A 257 20.28 -3.11 14.61
C VAL A 257 19.33 -3.25 13.41
N LEU A 258 19.52 -2.44 12.36
CA LEU A 258 18.69 -2.49 11.16
C LEU A 258 18.78 -3.85 10.45
N LEU A 259 19.99 -4.40 10.31
CA LEU A 259 20.19 -5.75 9.75
C LEU A 259 19.44 -6.82 10.54
N HIS A 260 19.49 -6.76 11.88
CA HIS A 260 18.80 -7.72 12.73
C HIS A 260 17.28 -7.68 12.54
N TYR A 261 16.69 -6.49 12.62
CA TYR A 261 15.23 -6.33 12.53
C TYR A 261 14.68 -6.55 11.14
N GLU A 262 15.42 -6.19 10.10
CA GLU A 262 15.05 -6.55 8.73
C GLU A 262 14.95 -8.06 8.57
N LYS A 263 15.98 -8.80 8.98
CA LYS A 263 15.99 -10.26 8.84
C LYS A 263 14.85 -10.90 9.62
N LYS A 264 14.58 -10.39 10.82
CA LYS A 264 13.46 -10.82 11.66
C LYS A 264 12.11 -10.54 10.99
N TYR A 265 11.93 -9.34 10.43
CA TYR A 265 10.69 -8.94 9.77
C TYR A 265 10.43 -9.77 8.51
N VAL A 266 11.39 -9.86 7.58
CA VAL A 266 11.19 -10.58 6.31
C VAL A 266 10.93 -12.06 6.57
N ASN A 267 11.71 -12.72 7.45
CA ASN A 267 11.48 -14.13 7.78
C ASN A 267 10.12 -14.37 8.45
N GLY A 268 9.68 -13.46 9.31
CA GLY A 268 8.37 -13.53 9.95
C GLY A 268 7.20 -13.28 8.99
N ASN A 269 7.46 -12.71 7.81
CA ASN A 269 6.47 -12.31 6.83
C ASN A 269 6.77 -12.87 5.43
N LEU A 270 7.45 -14.03 5.33
CA LEU A 270 8.00 -14.55 4.08
C LEU A 270 6.97 -14.67 2.96
N HIS A 271 5.74 -15.07 3.30
CA HIS A 271 4.60 -15.13 2.39
C HIS A 271 4.37 -13.82 1.60
N ARG A 272 4.63 -12.66 2.22
CA ARG A 272 4.51 -11.35 1.56
C ARG A 272 5.55 -11.13 0.47
N TYR A 273 6.65 -11.86 0.50
CA TYR A 273 7.78 -11.75 -0.41
C TYR A 273 7.89 -12.95 -1.37
N THR A 274 7.13 -14.02 -1.13
CA THR A 274 7.12 -15.21 -1.99
C THR A 274 6.70 -14.85 -3.43
N PRO A 275 7.50 -15.25 -4.44
CA PRO A 275 7.16 -15.02 -5.85
C PRO A 275 5.78 -15.56 -6.25
N GLU A 276 5.11 -14.87 -7.16
CA GLU A 276 3.73 -15.21 -7.57
C GLU A 276 3.60 -16.65 -8.08
N LYS A 277 4.59 -17.13 -8.83
CA LYS A 277 4.62 -18.51 -9.34
C LYS A 277 4.67 -19.54 -8.22
N GLU A 278 5.40 -19.24 -7.15
CA GLU A 278 5.52 -20.13 -5.99
C GLU A 278 4.24 -20.13 -5.17
N LEU A 279 3.63 -18.95 -4.95
CA LEU A 279 2.33 -18.84 -4.30
C LEU A 279 1.24 -19.63 -5.03
N GLU A 280 1.20 -19.56 -6.36
CA GLU A 280 0.23 -20.32 -7.14
C GLU A 280 0.46 -21.84 -6.99
N GLN A 281 1.72 -22.29 -7.02
CA GLN A 281 2.05 -23.70 -6.79
C GLN A 281 1.69 -24.17 -5.38
N GLU A 282 1.95 -23.35 -4.36
CA GLU A 282 1.54 -23.61 -2.98
C GLU A 282 0.02 -23.72 -2.86
N TYR A 283 -0.71 -22.82 -3.50
CA TYR A 283 -2.16 -22.82 -3.50
C TYR A 283 -2.74 -24.06 -4.18
N GLN A 284 -2.21 -24.47 -5.33
CA GLN A 284 -2.63 -25.71 -5.98
C GLN A 284 -2.39 -26.94 -5.10
N ARG A 285 -1.25 -27.01 -4.40
CA ARG A 285 -0.98 -28.09 -3.44
C ARG A 285 -1.99 -28.11 -2.29
N GLN A 286 -2.38 -26.95 -1.77
CA GLN A 286 -3.40 -26.85 -0.71
C GLN A 286 -4.76 -27.38 -1.21
N LEU A 287 -5.20 -26.97 -2.40
CA LEU A 287 -6.47 -27.43 -2.99
C LEU A 287 -6.48 -28.95 -3.26
N GLU A 288 -5.35 -29.52 -3.71
CA GLU A 288 -5.22 -30.96 -3.90
C GLU A 288 -5.30 -31.75 -2.58
N GLN A 289 -4.71 -31.22 -1.50
CA GLN A 289 -4.77 -31.82 -0.17
C GLN A 289 -6.20 -31.79 0.40
N GLU A 290 -6.87 -30.63 0.35
CA GLU A 290 -8.26 -30.49 0.78
C GLU A 290 -9.20 -31.43 0.01
N LYS A 291 -8.96 -31.62 -1.29
CA LYS A 291 -9.73 -32.55 -2.12
C LYS A 291 -9.49 -34.00 -1.72
N ASN A 292 -8.27 -34.38 -1.36
CA ASN A 292 -7.94 -35.74 -0.95
C ASN A 292 -8.47 -36.07 0.46
N GLU A 293 -8.52 -35.07 1.36
CA GLU A 293 -9.08 -35.23 2.71
C GLU A 293 -10.62 -35.24 2.74
N SER A 294 -11.27 -34.61 1.76
CA SER A 294 -12.74 -34.56 1.64
C SER A 294 -13.38 -35.76 0.94
N VAL A 295 -12.60 -36.74 0.46
CA VAL A 295 -13.12 -38.02 -0.05
C VAL A 295 -13.20 -39.03 1.11
N PRO A 296 -14.40 -39.46 1.55
CA PRO A 296 -14.52 -40.49 2.57
C PRO A 296 -13.89 -41.80 2.09
N LEU A 297 -13.14 -42.48 2.98
CA LEU A 297 -12.66 -43.85 2.81
C LEU A 297 -13.84 -44.83 2.62
N LEU A 298 -14.44 -44.87 1.44
CA LEU A 298 -15.33 -45.94 0.99
C LEU A 298 -14.49 -47.14 0.54
N SER A 299 -13.73 -47.73 1.46
CA SER A 299 -13.14 -49.05 1.24
C SER A 299 -12.75 -49.75 2.55
N GLU A 300 -13.66 -49.85 3.52
CA GLU A 300 -13.61 -50.97 4.45
C GLU A 300 -14.61 -52.03 3.99
N LYS A 301 -14.08 -53.06 3.33
CA LYS A 301 -14.81 -54.29 3.04
C LYS A 301 -15.28 -54.88 4.37
N ILE A 302 -16.59 -54.91 4.60
CA ILE A 302 -17.21 -55.67 5.67
C ILE A 302 -16.94 -57.17 5.38
N PRO A 303 -16.26 -57.92 6.26
CA PRO A 303 -16.19 -59.38 6.13
C PRO A 303 -17.57 -59.96 6.43
N LEU A 304 -18.09 -60.79 5.52
CA LEU A 304 -19.29 -61.60 5.78
C LEU A 304 -18.98 -62.59 6.92
N PRO A 305 -19.87 -62.76 7.91
CA PRO A 305 -19.67 -63.76 8.96
C PRO A 305 -19.77 -65.16 8.37
N GLU A 306 -18.72 -65.96 8.63
CA GLU A 306 -18.69 -67.40 8.39
C GLU A 306 -19.80 -68.09 9.19
N GLY A 307 -20.38 -69.11 8.56
CA GLY A 307 -21.62 -69.74 8.99
C GLY A 307 -21.58 -70.38 10.37
N GLY A 308 -22.76 -70.39 11.00
CA GLY A 308 -23.15 -71.37 12.00
C GLY A 308 -24.45 -72.02 11.53
N GLU A 309 -24.36 -73.29 11.12
CA GLU A 309 -25.51 -74.17 10.93
C GLU A 309 -26.04 -74.67 12.29
N ILE A 310 -27.26 -75.21 12.20
CA ILE A 310 -28.20 -75.68 13.22
C ILE A 310 -27.63 -76.81 14.10
#